data_AF-A0A956D2A7-F1
#
_entry.id   AF-A0A956D2A7-F1
#
_cell.length_a   1.000
_cell.length_b   1.000
_cell.length_c   1.000
_cell.angle_alpha   90.00
_cell.angle_beta   90.00
_cell.angle_gamma   90.00
#
_symmetry.space_group_name_H-M   'P 1'
#
loop_
_entity.id
_entity.type
_entity.pdbx_description
1 polymer ?
#
loop_
_entity_poly.entity_id
_entity_poly.type
_entity_poly.pdbx_seq_one_letter_code
_entity_poly.pdbx_strand_id
1 'polypeptide(L)'
;MNSSAYARLGFGLVFIFALGGCQRVHVGTDDAGPGGSDAGARDAGNMREQCGPTLCEVGQVCCNASCGICTAPGLACPSIACTTDCASNADCAPTEYCALARCPDGVPDGTCLPRPEACPDNIEPICGCDGVAYTNACEGQRAGTVAGPRSECGSCAAMDARGDGDCAAILGVVWNGVQCTMIGGCSCVGADCGDVYASVTECEGARLCHSCEAQDAVGEGFCDAVVGVFWDGNACVTQSGCSCVGADCDRGWATPTDCEIAHRHCGPTPTCTSSADCAPGEWCVTPRGECGGVGTCEGTPPPGWSCPDPGPPVCGCDGVTYGCDEHAHSLGANVAGDGACSAPCAAMDATGSGACLLALGFVWDGTACVGIGGCECVGRDCGDVTTDEAACLAAHAGCERPPGAICGGLAGGVCRPDEFCDYPDGSFCGGADETGVCTTRPMACTFEVVPVCGCDGATHDNACFANMAGVDVASMGTCASP
;
A
#
# COMPACT_ATOMS: atom_id res chain seq x y z
N MET A 1 18.43 58.61 -82.44
CA MET A 1 17.81 59.86 -81.99
C MET A 1 17.58 59.73 -80.49
N ASN A 2 18.27 60.56 -79.70
CA ASN A 2 18.13 60.92 -78.27
C ASN A 2 17.85 59.82 -77.23
N SER A 3 18.33 59.83 -75.99
CA SER A 3 19.41 60.47 -75.20
C SER A 3 19.09 60.06 -73.75
N SER A 4 20.06 59.55 -72.99
CA SER A 4 20.25 59.72 -71.52
C SER A 4 19.13 59.30 -70.53
N ALA A 5 19.33 58.92 -69.26
CA ALA A 5 20.42 58.47 -68.39
C ALA A 5 19.79 58.22 -66.99
N TYR A 6 20.52 57.50 -66.10
CA TYR A 6 20.32 57.29 -64.64
C TYR A 6 19.24 56.28 -64.20
N ALA A 7 19.46 55.33 -63.27
CA ALA A 7 20.58 55.04 -62.38
C ALA A 7 20.61 53.53 -61.99
N ARG A 8 21.80 53.04 -61.63
CA ARG A 8 22.13 51.71 -61.08
C ARG A 8 21.58 51.59 -59.63
N LEU A 9 21.19 50.44 -59.08
CA LEU A 9 22.05 49.38 -58.50
C LEU A 9 21.15 48.34 -57.77
N GLY A 10 21.56 47.06 -57.77
CA GLY A 10 21.28 46.14 -56.64
C GLY A 10 20.42 44.89 -56.94
N PHE A 11 21.09 43.77 -57.19
CA PHE A 11 20.53 42.40 -57.21
C PHE A 11 20.14 41.93 -55.78
N GLY A 12 19.07 41.13 -55.67
CA GLY A 12 18.76 40.32 -54.48
C GLY A 12 17.46 39.53 -54.65
N LEU A 13 17.53 38.20 -54.52
CA LEU A 13 16.48 37.21 -54.80
C LEU A 13 15.13 37.47 -54.10
N VAL A 14 14.03 37.24 -54.83
CA VAL A 14 12.66 37.15 -54.30
C VAL A 14 12.32 35.67 -54.11
N PHE A 15 12.12 35.24 -52.85
CA PHE A 15 11.39 34.02 -52.53
C PHE A 15 9.89 34.37 -52.41
N ILE A 16 9.07 33.74 -53.24
CA ILE A 16 7.61 33.81 -53.19
C ILE A 16 7.14 32.67 -52.28
N PHE A 17 6.60 32.99 -51.10
CA PHE A 17 5.75 32.07 -50.34
C PHE A 17 4.29 32.42 -50.62
N ALA A 18 3.56 31.42 -51.13
CA ALA A 18 2.12 31.45 -51.33
C ALA A 18 1.38 31.15 -50.03
N LEU A 19 0.22 31.79 -49.90
CA LEU A 19 -0.71 31.82 -48.77
C LEU A 19 -1.26 30.43 -48.41
N GLY A 20 -1.07 30.02 -47.16
CA GLY A 20 -1.84 28.99 -46.45
C GLY A 20 -2.47 29.61 -45.20
N GLY A 21 -3.75 29.33 -44.96
CA GLY A 21 -4.62 30.06 -44.03
C GLY A 21 -4.09 30.18 -42.59
N CYS A 22 -4.22 31.38 -42.03
CA CYS A 22 -4.08 31.60 -40.59
C CYS A 22 -5.25 30.92 -39.87
N GLN A 23 -5.01 29.74 -39.27
CA GLN A 23 -5.75 29.36 -38.07
C GLN A 23 -5.35 30.32 -36.95
N ARG A 24 -6.34 30.82 -36.21
CA ARG A 24 -6.14 31.80 -35.13
C ARG A 24 -5.26 31.17 -34.05
N VAL A 25 -4.01 31.60 -34.01
CA VAL A 25 -3.13 31.40 -32.86
C VAL A 25 -3.61 32.36 -31.78
N HIS A 26 -4.29 31.85 -30.75
CA HIS A 26 -4.44 32.61 -29.51
C HIS A 26 -3.11 32.50 -28.75
N VAL A 27 -2.18 33.38 -29.10
CA VAL A 27 -1.05 33.69 -28.23
C VAL A 27 -1.65 34.45 -27.05
N GLY A 28 -1.60 33.88 -25.86
CA GLY A 28 -1.92 34.60 -24.64
C GLY A 28 -0.90 35.71 -24.41
N THR A 29 -1.15 36.88 -25.00
CA THR A 29 -0.69 38.17 -24.50
C THR A 29 -1.96 38.93 -24.16
N ASP A 30 -2.14 39.25 -22.88
CA ASP A 30 -3.10 40.22 -22.33
C ASP A 30 -3.97 41.00 -23.36
N ASP A 31 -5.20 40.55 -23.60
CA ASP A 31 -6.20 41.29 -24.41
C ASP A 31 -7.31 41.91 -23.53
N ALA A 32 -6.95 42.48 -22.38
CA ALA A 32 -7.84 43.42 -21.70
C ALA A 32 -7.69 44.80 -22.37
N GLY A 33 -8.78 45.26 -23.01
CA GLY A 33 -8.93 46.63 -23.52
C GLY A 33 -8.61 47.70 -22.47
N PRO A 34 -8.63 48.99 -22.85
CA PRO A 34 -7.83 50.04 -22.22
C PRO A 34 -8.16 50.19 -20.72
N GLY A 35 -7.33 49.60 -19.85
CA GLY A 35 -7.45 49.74 -18.40
C GLY A 35 -6.99 48.59 -17.50
N GLY A 36 -6.16 47.62 -17.91
CA GLY A 36 -5.73 46.51 -17.04
C GLY A 36 -4.21 46.30 -17.01
N SER A 37 -3.59 46.47 -15.85
CA SER A 37 -2.21 46.12 -15.52
C SER A 37 -2.04 44.60 -15.30
N ASP A 38 -0.80 44.13 -15.46
CA ASP A 38 -0.16 42.87 -15.02
C ASP A 38 -0.98 42.00 -14.06
N ALA A 39 -0.93 40.67 -14.21
CA ALA A 39 -1.49 39.61 -13.35
C ALA A 39 -1.58 39.98 -11.85
N GLY A 40 -2.56 40.81 -11.55
CA GLY A 40 -2.61 41.57 -10.32
C GLY A 40 -4.02 41.42 -9.79
N ALA A 41 -4.14 40.59 -8.77
CA ALA A 41 -5.24 40.63 -7.82
C ALA A 41 -6.64 40.77 -8.44
N ARG A 42 -7.02 39.84 -9.31
CA ARG A 42 -8.46 39.59 -9.47
C ARG A 42 -8.85 38.63 -8.36
N ASP A 43 -9.63 39.13 -7.41
CA ASP A 43 -10.31 38.29 -6.42
C ASP A 43 -11.01 37.17 -7.18
N ALA A 44 -10.72 35.92 -6.80
CA ALA A 44 -11.51 34.81 -7.29
C ALA A 44 -12.94 35.00 -6.78
N GLY A 45 -13.81 35.48 -7.68
CA GLY A 45 -15.21 35.70 -7.36
C GLY A 45 -15.92 34.39 -7.07
N ASN A 46 -17.15 34.48 -6.55
CA ASN A 46 -17.99 33.33 -6.20
C ASN A 46 -18.60 32.62 -7.44
N MET A 47 -17.91 32.65 -8.59
CA MET A 47 -18.35 32.11 -9.88
C MET A 47 -17.20 31.37 -10.56
N ARG A 48 -17.53 30.30 -11.28
CA ARG A 48 -16.57 29.49 -12.05
C ARG A 48 -16.07 30.26 -13.28
N GLU A 49 -14.76 30.24 -13.54
CA GLU A 49 -14.12 30.95 -14.67
C GLU A 49 -13.78 29.99 -15.81
N GLN A 50 -14.11 30.34 -17.05
CA GLN A 50 -13.77 29.51 -18.22
C GLN A 50 -12.29 29.67 -18.59
N CYS A 51 -11.55 28.57 -18.67
CA CYS A 51 -10.14 28.52 -19.02
C CYS A 51 -9.90 27.50 -20.12
N GLY A 52 -9.90 27.93 -21.38
CA GLY A 52 -9.80 27.00 -22.52
C GLY A 52 -10.92 25.95 -22.48
N PRO A 53 -10.60 24.63 -22.58
CA PRO A 53 -11.59 23.56 -22.46
C PRO A 53 -12.10 23.35 -21.02
N THR A 54 -11.37 23.84 -20.01
CA THR A 54 -11.67 23.62 -18.60
C THR A 54 -12.52 24.74 -18.03
N LEU A 55 -13.47 24.41 -17.15
CA LEU A 55 -14.17 25.40 -16.32
C LEU A 55 -13.57 25.35 -14.91
N CYS A 56 -12.87 26.42 -14.51
CA CYS A 56 -12.20 26.50 -13.22
C CYS A 56 -13.18 26.49 -12.05
N GLU A 57 -12.80 25.81 -10.97
CA GLU A 57 -13.59 25.79 -9.74
C GLU A 57 -13.71 27.17 -9.09
N VAL A 58 -14.74 27.33 -8.26
CA VAL A 58 -14.95 28.59 -7.51
C VAL A 58 -13.74 28.84 -6.62
N GLY A 59 -13.11 30.01 -6.74
CA GLY A 59 -11.88 30.33 -6.01
C GLY A 59 -10.59 30.17 -6.82
N GLN A 60 -10.65 29.61 -8.03
CA GLN A 60 -9.50 29.51 -8.95
C GLN A 60 -9.58 30.55 -10.07
N VAL A 61 -8.43 30.87 -10.66
CA VAL A 61 -8.29 31.74 -11.83
C VAL A 61 -7.69 30.99 -13.01
N CYS A 62 -8.07 31.38 -14.22
CA CYS A 62 -7.47 30.81 -15.43
C CYS A 62 -5.99 31.16 -15.52
N CYS A 63 -5.14 30.14 -15.48
CA CYS A 63 -3.69 30.28 -15.44
C CYS A 63 -3.05 30.12 -16.82
N ASN A 64 -3.60 29.22 -17.63
CA ASN A 64 -3.20 29.04 -19.02
C ASN A 64 -4.38 28.56 -19.85
N ALA A 65 -4.98 29.49 -20.60
CA ALA A 65 -6.15 29.22 -21.42
C ALA A 65 -5.88 28.25 -22.59
N SER A 66 -4.62 28.12 -23.06
CA SER A 66 -4.31 27.17 -24.13
C SER A 66 -4.35 25.72 -23.64
N CYS A 67 -4.08 25.50 -22.35
CA CYS A 67 -3.98 24.19 -21.73
C CYS A 67 -5.14 23.89 -20.76
N GLY A 68 -6.08 24.84 -20.62
CA GLY A 68 -7.13 24.80 -19.61
C GLY A 68 -6.65 24.63 -18.16
N ILE A 69 -5.48 25.20 -17.84
CA ILE A 69 -4.90 25.09 -16.49
C ILE A 69 -5.51 26.18 -15.61
N CYS A 70 -6.12 25.78 -14.52
CA CYS A 70 -6.63 26.64 -13.46
C CYS A 70 -5.64 26.64 -12.29
N THR A 71 -5.50 27.77 -11.59
CA THR A 71 -4.64 27.86 -10.40
C THR A 71 -5.26 28.73 -9.33
N ALA A 72 -4.77 28.63 -8.09
CA ALA A 72 -5.15 29.56 -7.04
C ALA A 72 -4.58 30.97 -7.31
N PRO A 73 -5.32 32.04 -6.96
CA PRO A 73 -4.84 33.41 -7.14
C PRO A 73 -3.45 33.64 -6.56
N GLY A 74 -2.55 34.24 -7.35
CA GLY A 74 -1.20 34.61 -6.91
C GLY A 74 -0.12 33.52 -7.10
N LEU A 75 -0.47 32.34 -7.59
CA LEU A 75 0.50 31.32 -7.98
C LEU A 75 1.05 31.58 -9.39
N ALA A 76 2.30 31.18 -9.62
CA ALA A 76 2.97 31.32 -10.91
C ALA A 76 2.36 30.38 -11.95
N CYS A 77 2.20 30.87 -13.19
CA CYS A 77 1.62 30.10 -14.28
C CYS A 77 2.67 29.48 -15.19
N PRO A 78 2.49 28.20 -15.58
CA PRO A 78 3.37 27.57 -16.55
C PRO A 78 3.17 28.20 -17.94
N SER A 79 4.25 28.69 -18.53
CA SER A 79 4.28 29.27 -19.87
C SER A 79 4.45 28.19 -20.94
N ILE A 80 3.52 27.24 -20.95
CA ILE A 80 3.49 26.10 -21.87
C ILE A 80 2.45 26.39 -22.96
N ALA A 81 2.72 26.01 -24.21
CA ALA A 81 1.77 26.15 -25.31
C ALA A 81 1.17 24.78 -25.64
N CYS A 82 -0.11 24.58 -25.34
CA CYS A 82 -0.84 23.38 -25.72
C CYS A 82 -1.53 23.62 -27.06
N THR A 83 -1.23 22.79 -28.07
CA THR A 83 -1.48 23.18 -29.48
C THR A 83 -2.15 22.11 -30.33
N THR A 84 -2.44 20.93 -29.77
CA THR A 84 -3.02 19.82 -30.55
C THR A 84 -4.20 19.21 -29.81
N ASP A 85 -5.37 19.28 -30.45
CA ASP A 85 -6.51 18.46 -30.08
C ASP A 85 -6.16 17.00 -30.31
N CYS A 86 -6.43 16.14 -29.32
CA CYS A 86 -6.10 14.73 -29.36
C CYS A 86 -7.34 13.87 -29.09
N ALA A 87 -7.37 12.69 -29.70
CA ALA A 87 -8.33 11.64 -29.39
C ALA A 87 -7.72 10.58 -28.47
N SER A 88 -6.39 10.46 -28.50
CA SER A 88 -5.62 9.48 -27.75
C SER A 88 -4.17 9.95 -27.56
N ASN A 89 -3.42 9.24 -26.72
CA ASN A 89 -1.98 9.48 -26.54
C ASN A 89 -1.17 9.34 -27.84
N ALA A 90 -1.68 8.64 -28.86
CA ALA A 90 -1.00 8.49 -30.14
C ALA A 90 -0.94 9.80 -30.96
N ASP A 91 -1.81 10.77 -30.64
CA ASP A 91 -1.86 12.07 -31.29
C ASP A 91 -0.88 13.08 -30.65
N CYS A 92 -0.26 12.72 -29.53
CA CYS A 92 0.62 13.58 -28.74
C CYS A 92 2.09 13.18 -28.88
N ALA A 93 3.00 14.10 -28.53
CA ALA A 93 4.41 13.76 -28.47
C ALA A 93 4.67 12.67 -27.39
N PRO A 94 5.76 11.88 -27.48
CA PRO A 94 6.06 10.84 -26.49
C PRO A 94 6.25 11.35 -25.04
N THR A 95 6.50 12.64 -24.87
CA THR A 95 6.63 13.33 -23.58
C THR A 95 5.30 13.88 -23.06
N GLU A 96 4.23 13.71 -23.80
CA GLU A 96 2.90 14.25 -23.54
C GLU A 96 1.90 13.10 -23.32
N TYR A 97 0.72 13.48 -22.83
CA TYR A 97 -0.46 12.64 -22.78
C TYR A 97 -1.66 13.42 -23.27
N CYS A 98 -2.66 12.71 -23.75
CA CYS A 98 -3.91 13.28 -24.18
C CYS A 98 -4.81 13.50 -22.96
N ALA A 99 -4.91 14.75 -22.51
CA ALA A 99 -5.81 15.13 -21.44
C ALA A 99 -7.23 15.23 -21.98
N LEU A 100 -7.93 14.10 -22.02
CA LEU A 100 -9.33 14.05 -22.41
C LEU A 100 -10.19 14.80 -21.38
N ALA A 101 -11.21 15.53 -21.85
CA ALA A 101 -12.18 16.18 -20.97
C ALA A 101 -13.06 15.18 -20.21
N ARG A 102 -13.17 13.96 -20.72
CA ARG A 102 -13.92 12.82 -20.16
C ARG A 102 -13.41 11.51 -20.78
N CYS A 103 -13.63 10.39 -20.11
CA CYS A 103 -13.28 9.08 -20.69
C CYS A 103 -13.98 8.84 -22.03
N PRO A 104 -13.34 8.09 -22.94
CA PRO A 104 -13.69 8.14 -24.34
C PRO A 104 -15.03 7.44 -24.65
N ASP A 105 -16.09 8.24 -24.83
CA ASP A 105 -17.31 7.86 -25.55
C ASP A 105 -17.15 8.00 -27.09
N GLY A 106 -15.92 7.90 -27.61
CA GLY A 106 -15.64 7.97 -29.05
C GLY A 106 -15.66 9.38 -29.67
N VAL A 107 -15.43 10.44 -28.88
CA VAL A 107 -15.29 11.83 -29.38
C VAL A 107 -13.85 12.32 -29.15
N PRO A 108 -13.16 12.88 -30.16
CA PRO A 108 -11.83 13.47 -30.01
C PRO A 108 -11.94 14.83 -29.29
N ASP A 109 -11.94 14.81 -27.96
CA ASP A 109 -12.10 15.99 -27.10
C ASP A 109 -11.05 16.01 -25.98
N GLY A 110 -9.78 16.01 -26.39
CA GLY A 110 -8.64 16.11 -25.48
C GLY A 110 -7.60 17.12 -25.96
N THR A 111 -6.72 17.50 -25.06
CA THR A 111 -5.58 18.39 -25.36
C THR A 111 -4.28 17.70 -24.96
N CYS A 112 -3.27 17.73 -25.83
CA CYS A 112 -1.95 17.21 -25.47
C CYS A 112 -1.32 18.08 -24.38
N LEU A 113 -1.05 17.47 -23.22
CA LEU A 113 -0.38 18.08 -22.08
C LEU A 113 0.94 17.33 -21.78
N PRO A 114 1.99 18.03 -21.32
CA PRO A 114 3.21 17.37 -20.89
C PRO A 114 2.94 16.46 -19.69
N ARG A 115 3.62 15.31 -19.67
CA ARG A 115 3.57 14.40 -18.52
C ARG A 115 4.29 15.03 -17.32
N PRO A 116 3.72 14.98 -16.11
CA PRO A 116 4.40 15.44 -14.92
C PRO A 116 5.74 14.72 -14.71
N GLU A 117 6.83 15.48 -14.52
CA GLU A 117 8.16 14.94 -14.22
C GLU A 117 8.28 14.47 -12.76
N ALA A 118 7.48 15.06 -11.88
CA ALA A 118 7.42 14.72 -10.45
C ALA A 118 5.97 14.86 -9.97
N CYS A 119 5.58 13.99 -9.04
CA CYS A 119 4.27 14.05 -8.40
C CYS A 119 4.40 14.16 -6.88
N PRO A 120 3.48 14.87 -6.22
CA PRO A 120 3.37 14.85 -4.76
C PRO A 120 2.97 13.46 -4.25
N ASP A 121 3.42 13.12 -3.04
CA ASP A 121 3.10 11.85 -2.35
C ASP A 121 1.75 11.90 -1.60
N ASN A 122 0.81 12.75 -2.05
CA ASN A 122 -0.52 12.82 -1.45
C ASN A 122 -1.39 11.65 -1.95
N ILE A 123 -2.22 11.13 -1.05
CA ILE A 123 -3.12 10.01 -1.31
C ILE A 123 -4.52 10.58 -1.57
N GLU A 124 -4.84 10.79 -2.85
CA GLU A 124 -6.13 11.29 -3.34
C GLU A 124 -6.58 10.39 -4.52
N PRO A 125 -7.01 9.15 -4.22
CA PRO A 125 -7.08 8.10 -5.22
C PRO A 125 -8.11 8.39 -6.31
N ILE A 126 -7.68 8.22 -7.56
CA ILE A 126 -8.53 8.34 -8.75
C ILE A 126 -8.60 7.01 -9.48
N CYS A 127 -9.69 6.80 -10.22
CA CYS A 127 -9.72 5.81 -11.28
C CYS A 127 -9.31 6.49 -12.58
N GLY A 128 -8.39 5.92 -13.34
CA GLY A 128 -8.05 6.41 -14.68
C GLY A 128 -9.01 5.88 -15.75
N CYS A 129 -9.15 6.59 -16.88
CA CYS A 129 -9.89 6.11 -18.05
C CYS A 129 -9.32 4.84 -18.71
N ASP A 130 -8.18 4.37 -18.23
CA ASP A 130 -7.53 3.11 -18.57
C ASP A 130 -7.96 1.96 -17.63
N GLY A 131 -8.89 2.22 -16.70
CA GLY A 131 -9.39 1.24 -15.74
C GLY A 131 -8.41 0.91 -14.62
N VAL A 132 -7.35 1.70 -14.46
CA VAL A 132 -6.32 1.52 -13.41
C VAL A 132 -6.53 2.54 -12.29
N ALA A 133 -6.43 2.09 -11.03
CA ALA A 133 -6.46 2.99 -9.88
C ALA A 133 -5.09 3.63 -9.65
N TYR A 134 -5.06 4.94 -9.42
CA TYR A 134 -3.83 5.71 -9.15
C TYR A 134 -3.92 6.39 -7.80
N THR A 135 -2.78 6.48 -7.09
CA THR A 135 -2.67 7.11 -5.76
C THR A 135 -3.13 8.56 -5.75
N ASN A 136 -2.89 9.29 -6.84
CA ASN A 136 -3.44 10.63 -7.06
C ASN A 136 -3.53 10.96 -8.56
N ALA A 137 -4.17 12.09 -8.87
CA ALA A 137 -4.36 12.53 -10.25
C ALA A 137 -3.04 12.78 -11.00
N CYS A 138 -2.00 13.28 -10.32
CA CYS A 138 -0.70 13.48 -10.95
C CYS A 138 -0.09 12.16 -11.42
N GLU A 139 -0.19 11.11 -10.58
CA GLU A 139 0.28 9.77 -10.92
C GLU A 139 -0.45 9.20 -12.15
N GLY A 140 -1.77 9.41 -12.25
CA GLY A 140 -2.54 9.06 -13.45
C GLY A 140 -2.10 9.83 -14.70
N GLN A 141 -1.88 11.15 -14.58
CA GLN A 141 -1.40 11.98 -15.69
C GLN A 141 0.00 11.60 -16.15
N ARG A 142 0.87 11.21 -15.21
CA ARG A 142 2.22 10.70 -15.51
C ARG A 142 2.17 9.38 -16.25
N ALA A 143 1.24 8.49 -15.89
CA ALA A 143 0.92 7.27 -16.62
C ALA A 143 0.21 7.56 -17.97
N GLY A 144 -0.37 8.74 -18.11
CA GLY A 144 -0.92 9.27 -19.35
C GLY A 144 -2.41 9.01 -19.51
N THR A 145 -3.12 9.00 -18.38
CA THR A 145 -4.57 8.89 -18.30
C THR A 145 -5.13 10.08 -17.53
N VAL A 146 -6.43 10.32 -17.67
CA VAL A 146 -7.17 11.31 -16.86
C VAL A 146 -8.11 10.57 -15.92
N ALA A 147 -8.57 11.27 -14.88
CA ALA A 147 -9.55 10.72 -13.97
C ALA A 147 -10.84 10.37 -14.73
N GLY A 148 -11.25 9.11 -14.62
CA GLY A 148 -12.49 8.55 -15.10
C GLY A 148 -13.48 8.28 -14.00
N PRO A 149 -14.71 7.86 -14.37
CA PRO A 149 -15.68 7.43 -13.39
C PRO A 149 -15.12 6.23 -12.61
N ARG A 150 -15.26 6.26 -11.27
CA ARG A 150 -14.73 5.20 -10.37
C ARG A 150 -15.24 3.80 -10.72
N SER A 151 -16.37 3.71 -11.43
CA SER A 151 -16.91 2.46 -11.97
C SER A 151 -15.90 1.73 -12.87
N GLU A 152 -15.01 2.39 -13.59
CA GLU A 152 -14.08 1.72 -14.53
C GLU A 152 -12.95 0.93 -13.85
N CYS A 153 -12.67 1.20 -12.57
CA CYS A 153 -11.62 0.53 -11.78
C CYS A 153 -12.15 -0.50 -10.78
N GLY A 154 -13.47 -0.73 -10.77
CA GLY A 154 -14.07 -1.90 -10.11
C GLY A 154 -13.93 -2.00 -8.59
N SER A 155 -13.89 -0.90 -7.83
CA SER A 155 -13.94 -1.01 -6.36
C SER A 155 -15.37 -1.24 -5.88
N CYS A 156 -15.66 -2.45 -5.37
CA CYS A 156 -16.88 -2.76 -4.61
C CYS A 156 -16.85 -2.26 -3.16
N ALA A 157 -15.80 -1.52 -2.78
CA ALA A 157 -15.66 -0.94 -1.46
C ALA A 157 -16.88 -0.07 -1.12
N ALA A 158 -17.36 -0.19 0.11
CA ALA A 158 -18.39 0.70 0.63
C ALA A 158 -17.92 2.14 0.49
N MET A 159 -18.81 3.00 0.00
CA MET A 159 -18.59 4.43 0.02
C MET A 159 -18.55 4.91 1.47
N ASP A 160 -17.58 5.74 1.81
CA ASP A 160 -17.39 6.30 3.15
C ASP A 160 -18.24 7.55 3.42
N ALA A 161 -18.98 8.01 2.39
CA ALA A 161 -19.91 9.13 2.48
C ALA A 161 -21.03 8.84 3.49
N ARG A 162 -21.05 9.64 4.56
CA ARG A 162 -22.09 9.59 5.59
C ARG A 162 -22.67 10.97 5.86
N GLY A 163 -23.95 11.02 6.21
CA GLY A 163 -24.56 12.26 6.70
C GLY A 163 -24.17 12.53 8.15
N ASP A 164 -23.90 13.80 8.46
CA ASP A 164 -23.58 14.31 9.79
C ASP A 164 -24.57 15.39 10.23
N GLY A 165 -24.93 15.39 11.52
CA GLY A 165 -25.87 16.35 12.14
C GLY A 165 -27.33 15.90 12.24
N ASP A 166 -28.08 16.51 13.17
CA ASP A 166 -29.44 16.13 13.59
C ASP A 166 -30.58 16.63 12.67
N CYS A 167 -30.39 16.62 11.35
CA CYS A 167 -31.45 16.99 10.41
C CYS A 167 -31.81 15.86 9.44
N ALA A 168 -33.04 15.92 8.93
CA ALA A 168 -33.63 14.87 8.10
C ALA A 168 -33.54 15.17 6.59
N ALA A 169 -32.61 16.03 6.15
CA ALA A 169 -32.44 16.32 4.73
C ALA A 169 -31.78 15.12 4.04
N ILE A 170 -32.33 14.71 2.89
CA ILE A 170 -31.74 13.66 2.06
C ILE A 170 -30.55 14.29 1.33
N LEU A 171 -29.35 13.79 1.61
CA LEU A 171 -28.12 14.30 1.01
C LEU A 171 -27.75 13.54 -0.27
N GLY A 172 -28.15 12.27 -0.38
CA GLY A 172 -27.90 11.44 -1.55
C GLY A 172 -28.05 9.95 -1.24
N VAL A 173 -27.60 9.11 -2.17
CA VAL A 173 -27.59 7.65 -2.02
C VAL A 173 -26.15 7.14 -2.14
N VAL A 174 -25.76 6.23 -1.26
CA VAL A 174 -24.41 5.64 -1.20
C VAL A 174 -24.48 4.13 -1.24
N TRP A 175 -23.48 3.50 -1.86
CA TRP A 175 -23.26 2.06 -1.78
C TRP A 175 -22.56 1.71 -0.47
N ASN A 176 -23.15 0.86 0.36
CA ASN A 176 -22.55 0.49 1.65
C ASN A 176 -21.76 -0.83 1.63
N GLY A 177 -21.41 -1.35 0.44
CA GLY A 177 -20.81 -2.68 0.28
C GLY A 177 -21.81 -3.82 0.08
N VAL A 178 -23.10 -3.59 0.34
CA VAL A 178 -24.17 -4.60 0.22
C VAL A 178 -25.36 -4.09 -0.58
N GLN A 179 -25.79 -2.85 -0.34
CA GLN A 179 -26.92 -2.21 -1.02
C GLN A 179 -26.75 -0.69 -1.04
N CYS A 180 -27.48 -0.02 -1.93
CA CYS A 180 -27.55 1.43 -1.91
C CYS A 180 -28.52 1.90 -0.84
N THR A 181 -28.02 2.75 0.03
CA THR A 181 -28.78 3.34 1.13
C THR A 181 -28.80 4.85 0.99
N MET A 182 -29.96 5.45 1.24
CA MET A 182 -30.04 6.91 1.35
C MET A 182 -29.29 7.38 2.58
N ILE A 183 -28.46 8.40 2.43
CA ILE A 183 -27.86 9.13 3.54
C ILE A 183 -28.62 10.43 3.77
N GLY A 184 -28.85 10.74 5.04
CA GLY A 184 -29.48 11.97 5.47
C GLY A 184 -28.67 12.65 6.56
N GLY A 185 -28.78 13.97 6.66
CA GLY A 185 -28.01 14.78 7.57
C GLY A 185 -27.91 16.23 7.11
N CYS A 186 -27.07 17.00 7.76
CA CYS A 186 -26.88 18.43 7.50
C CYS A 186 -25.66 18.71 6.62
N SER A 187 -24.67 17.83 6.68
CA SER A 187 -23.50 17.84 5.83
C SER A 187 -23.11 16.40 5.51
N CYS A 188 -22.46 16.20 4.37
CA CYS A 188 -21.81 14.93 4.08
C CYS A 188 -20.37 14.99 4.61
N VAL A 189 -19.91 13.90 5.22
CA VAL A 189 -18.51 13.70 5.63
C VAL A 189 -18.02 12.36 5.07
N GLY A 190 -16.75 12.31 4.66
CA GLY A 190 -16.17 11.19 3.91
C GLY A 190 -15.53 11.68 2.61
N ALA A 191 -14.60 10.91 2.06
CA ALA A 191 -13.97 11.19 0.78
C ALA A 191 -14.97 11.09 -0.39
N ASP A 192 -15.99 10.23 -0.25
CA ASP A 192 -16.95 9.93 -1.31
C ASP A 192 -18.15 10.90 -1.39
N CYS A 193 -18.11 12.01 -0.65
CA CYS A 193 -19.23 12.96 -0.61
C CYS A 193 -19.50 13.69 -1.94
N GLY A 194 -18.50 13.74 -2.83
CA GLY A 194 -18.67 14.26 -4.20
C GLY A 194 -19.31 13.24 -5.17
N ASP A 195 -19.34 11.96 -4.77
CA ASP A 195 -19.68 10.84 -5.64
C ASP A 195 -21.05 10.23 -5.28
N VAL A 196 -21.84 10.90 -4.43
CA VAL A 196 -23.17 10.43 -4.01
C VAL A 196 -24.19 10.48 -5.16
N TYR A 197 -25.00 9.43 -5.27
CA TYR A 197 -26.00 9.32 -6.34
C TYR A 197 -27.29 10.06 -6.00
N ALA A 198 -27.99 10.56 -7.02
CA ALA A 198 -29.24 11.29 -6.81
C ALA A 198 -30.42 10.35 -6.51
N SER A 199 -30.31 9.06 -6.84
CA SER A 199 -31.36 8.07 -6.59
C SER A 199 -30.82 6.67 -6.35
N VAL A 200 -31.65 5.83 -5.72
CA VAL A 200 -31.36 4.41 -5.53
C VAL A 200 -31.19 3.71 -6.88
N THR A 201 -31.99 4.04 -7.88
CA THR A 201 -31.91 3.47 -9.24
C THR A 201 -30.61 3.84 -9.94
N GLU A 202 -30.14 5.07 -9.80
CA GLU A 202 -28.86 5.51 -10.36
C GLU A 202 -27.68 4.83 -9.64
N CYS A 203 -27.76 4.78 -8.30
CA CYS A 203 -26.81 4.06 -7.47
C CYS A 203 -26.82 2.55 -7.75
N GLU A 204 -27.95 1.96 -8.14
CA GLU A 204 -28.11 0.56 -8.56
C GLU A 204 -27.61 0.29 -9.98
N GLY A 205 -27.90 1.20 -10.91
CA GLY A 205 -27.45 1.11 -12.30
C GLY A 205 -25.97 1.38 -12.48
N ALA A 206 -25.34 2.11 -11.56
CA ALA A 206 -23.90 2.39 -11.56
C ALA A 206 -23.06 1.27 -10.91
N ARG A 207 -23.67 0.20 -10.37
CA ARG A 207 -22.94 -0.87 -9.70
C ARG A 207 -22.39 -1.87 -10.71
N LEU A 208 -21.09 -2.12 -10.63
CA LEU A 208 -20.47 -3.33 -11.20
C LEU A 208 -20.50 -4.54 -10.25
N CYS A 209 -20.96 -4.39 -9.00
CA CYS A 209 -20.97 -5.50 -8.06
C CYS A 209 -22.26 -6.31 -8.19
N HIS A 210 -22.27 -7.21 -9.16
CA HIS A 210 -23.35 -8.18 -9.37
C HIS A 210 -23.16 -9.39 -8.45
N SER A 211 -24.25 -10.10 -8.15
CA SER A 211 -24.18 -11.33 -7.34
C SER A 211 -23.25 -12.34 -8.01
N CYS A 212 -22.40 -13.00 -7.22
CA CYS A 212 -21.62 -14.12 -7.73
C CYS A 212 -22.43 -15.43 -7.82
N GLU A 213 -23.68 -15.42 -7.37
CA GLU A 213 -24.61 -16.50 -7.64
C GLU A 213 -24.84 -16.63 -9.15
N ALA A 214 -24.82 -17.86 -9.64
CA ALA A 214 -25.13 -18.17 -11.02
C ALA A 214 -26.51 -17.61 -11.39
N GLN A 215 -26.58 -16.92 -12.53
CA GLN A 215 -27.83 -16.46 -13.10
C GLN A 215 -28.62 -17.66 -13.64
N ASP A 216 -29.92 -17.69 -13.38
CA ASP A 216 -30.79 -18.80 -13.76
C ASP A 216 -31.36 -18.69 -15.19
N ALA A 217 -30.73 -17.88 -16.04
CA ALA A 217 -31.15 -17.58 -17.40
C ALA A 217 -30.69 -18.66 -18.40
N VAL A 218 -31.66 -19.29 -19.07
CA VAL A 218 -31.42 -20.35 -20.04
C VAL A 218 -32.11 -20.03 -21.37
N GLY A 219 -31.39 -20.16 -22.48
CA GLY A 219 -31.97 -20.07 -23.82
C GLY A 219 -32.71 -21.35 -24.21
N GLU A 220 -33.94 -21.22 -24.71
CA GLU A 220 -34.74 -22.35 -25.21
C GLU A 220 -35.24 -22.13 -26.65
N GLY A 221 -35.40 -23.23 -27.40
CA GLY A 221 -35.92 -23.25 -28.77
C GLY A 221 -34.92 -23.78 -29.79
N PHE A 222 -35.39 -24.07 -31.01
CA PHE A 222 -34.58 -24.68 -32.07
C PHE A 222 -33.90 -23.64 -32.98
N CYS A 223 -33.48 -22.50 -32.44
CA CYS A 223 -32.75 -21.48 -33.19
C CYS A 223 -31.48 -21.06 -32.46
N ASP A 224 -30.49 -20.62 -33.24
CA ASP A 224 -29.16 -20.25 -32.76
C ASP A 224 -29.05 -18.73 -32.49
N ALA A 225 -30.16 -18.05 -32.19
CA ALA A 225 -30.12 -16.63 -31.88
C ALA A 225 -29.53 -16.42 -30.48
N VAL A 226 -28.61 -15.47 -30.32
CA VAL A 226 -28.06 -15.12 -29.01
C VAL A 226 -29.13 -14.40 -28.22
N VAL A 227 -29.57 -14.99 -27.10
CA VAL A 227 -30.55 -14.37 -26.19
C VAL A 227 -29.87 -13.49 -25.16
N GLY A 228 -28.57 -13.68 -24.91
CA GLY A 228 -27.74 -12.84 -24.04
C GLY A 228 -26.51 -13.59 -23.56
N VAL A 229 -25.64 -12.89 -22.82
CA VAL A 229 -24.54 -13.50 -22.06
C VAL A 229 -24.86 -13.41 -20.59
N PHE A 230 -24.63 -14.49 -19.85
CA PHE A 230 -25.03 -14.64 -18.46
C PHE A 230 -23.92 -15.27 -17.63
N TRP A 231 -23.86 -14.93 -16.34
CA TRP A 231 -22.89 -15.48 -15.39
C TRP A 231 -23.36 -16.85 -14.88
N ASP A 232 -22.54 -17.89 -15.01
CA ASP A 232 -22.89 -19.26 -14.56
C ASP A 232 -22.40 -19.59 -13.14
N GLY A 233 -21.90 -18.60 -12.40
CA GLY A 233 -21.25 -18.78 -11.10
C GLY A 233 -19.72 -18.85 -11.18
N ASN A 234 -19.15 -18.98 -12.38
CA ASN A 234 -17.70 -19.09 -12.58
C ASN A 234 -17.20 -18.37 -13.85
N ALA A 235 -18.02 -18.29 -14.89
CA ALA A 235 -17.70 -17.64 -16.15
C ALA A 235 -18.94 -17.03 -16.82
N CYS A 236 -18.69 -16.10 -17.74
CA CYS A 236 -19.72 -15.55 -18.60
C CYS A 236 -19.97 -16.47 -19.79
N VAL A 237 -21.19 -17.01 -19.88
CA VAL A 237 -21.61 -17.95 -20.91
C VAL A 237 -22.67 -17.34 -21.81
N THR A 238 -22.42 -17.41 -23.13
CA THR A 238 -23.41 -16.97 -24.13
C THR A 238 -24.53 -17.99 -24.20
N GLN A 239 -25.76 -17.55 -23.95
CA GLN A 239 -26.96 -18.37 -24.10
C GLN A 239 -27.57 -18.14 -25.49
N SER A 240 -27.94 -19.23 -26.15
CA SER A 240 -28.58 -19.22 -27.47
C SER A 240 -29.95 -19.90 -27.40
N GLY A 241 -30.90 -19.38 -28.17
CA GLY A 241 -32.27 -19.88 -28.22
C GLY A 241 -33.22 -18.89 -28.87
N CYS A 242 -34.50 -19.21 -28.85
CA CYS A 242 -35.58 -18.35 -29.36
C CYS A 242 -36.30 -17.57 -28.25
N SER A 243 -36.13 -17.98 -26.99
CA SER A 243 -36.64 -17.31 -25.80
C SER A 243 -35.68 -17.56 -24.63
N CYS A 244 -35.63 -16.64 -23.68
CA CYS A 244 -34.97 -16.87 -22.40
C CYS A 244 -36.00 -17.35 -21.36
N VAL A 245 -35.61 -18.28 -20.49
CA VAL A 245 -36.38 -18.77 -19.35
C VAL A 245 -35.51 -18.64 -18.09
N GLY A 246 -36.06 -18.04 -17.03
CA GLY A 246 -35.34 -17.74 -15.79
C GLY A 246 -35.81 -16.40 -15.18
N ALA A 247 -35.54 -16.19 -13.89
CA ALA A 247 -35.77 -14.90 -13.23
C ALA A 247 -34.73 -13.84 -13.67
N ASP A 248 -33.57 -14.29 -14.14
CA ASP A 248 -32.45 -13.42 -14.52
C ASP A 248 -32.40 -13.08 -16.03
N CYS A 249 -33.41 -13.44 -16.81
CA CYS A 249 -33.43 -13.20 -18.25
C CYS A 249 -33.31 -11.72 -18.67
N ASP A 250 -33.77 -10.80 -17.82
CA ASP A 250 -33.66 -9.36 -18.06
C ASP A 250 -32.34 -8.77 -17.53
N ARG A 251 -31.46 -9.61 -16.98
CA ARG A 251 -30.18 -9.23 -16.35
C ARG A 251 -28.95 -9.70 -17.14
N GLY A 252 -29.13 -10.07 -18.40
CA GLY A 252 -28.05 -10.51 -19.29
C GLY A 252 -27.33 -9.35 -19.97
N TRP A 253 -26.11 -9.63 -20.44
CA TRP A 253 -25.29 -8.67 -21.18
C TRP A 253 -25.32 -8.93 -22.68
N ALA A 254 -25.05 -7.87 -23.45
CA ALA A 254 -24.95 -7.96 -24.91
C ALA A 254 -23.66 -8.65 -25.38
N THR A 255 -22.58 -8.54 -24.60
CA THR A 255 -21.28 -9.12 -24.95
C THR A 255 -20.66 -9.86 -23.75
N PRO A 256 -19.80 -10.87 -24.01
CA PRO A 256 -19.05 -11.53 -22.94
C PRO A 256 -18.15 -10.59 -22.16
N THR A 257 -17.54 -9.61 -22.82
CA THR A 257 -16.67 -8.63 -22.18
C THR A 257 -17.42 -7.80 -21.14
N ASP A 258 -18.64 -7.35 -21.43
CA ASP A 258 -19.44 -6.57 -20.46
C ASP A 258 -19.82 -7.43 -19.24
N CYS A 259 -20.15 -8.71 -19.47
CA CYS A 259 -20.42 -9.66 -18.40
C CYS A 259 -19.18 -9.94 -17.54
N GLU A 260 -18.01 -10.14 -18.18
CA GLU A 260 -16.74 -10.41 -17.51
C GLU A 260 -16.28 -9.21 -16.68
N ILE A 261 -16.47 -7.99 -17.18
CA ILE A 261 -16.22 -6.76 -16.41
C ILE A 261 -17.16 -6.69 -15.20
N ALA A 262 -18.44 -7.04 -15.38
CA ALA A 262 -19.44 -7.07 -14.30
C ALA A 262 -19.23 -8.18 -13.27
N HIS A 263 -18.43 -9.21 -13.57
CA HIS A 263 -18.15 -10.36 -12.69
C HIS A 263 -16.65 -10.56 -12.42
N ARG A 264 -15.83 -9.54 -12.68
CA ARG A 264 -14.39 -9.53 -12.41
C ARG A 264 -14.08 -9.90 -10.94
N HIS A 265 -14.98 -9.55 -10.02
CA HIS A 265 -14.89 -9.85 -8.58
C HIS A 265 -15.42 -11.25 -8.20
N CYS A 266 -16.09 -11.96 -9.11
CA CYS A 266 -16.72 -13.27 -8.86
C CYS A 266 -15.89 -14.46 -9.33
N GLY A 267 -14.71 -14.22 -9.90
CA GLY A 267 -13.73 -15.29 -10.12
C GLY A 267 -13.28 -15.90 -8.78
N PRO A 268 -12.74 -17.15 -8.78
CA PRO A 268 -11.99 -17.60 -7.62
C PRO A 268 -10.91 -16.54 -7.36
N THR A 269 -10.85 -16.01 -6.13
CA THR A 269 -9.75 -15.16 -5.71
C THR A 269 -8.48 -15.90 -6.12
N PRO A 270 -7.61 -15.31 -6.98
CA PRO A 270 -6.52 -16.08 -7.56
C PRO A 270 -5.67 -16.58 -6.41
N THR A 271 -5.71 -17.89 -6.19
CA THR A 271 -4.89 -18.49 -5.13
C THR A 271 -3.46 -18.51 -5.64
N CYS A 272 -2.56 -18.03 -4.83
CA CYS A 272 -1.15 -17.93 -5.17
C CYS A 272 -0.33 -18.74 -4.17
N THR A 273 0.85 -19.16 -4.59
CA THR A 273 1.89 -19.69 -3.69
C THR A 273 3.12 -18.78 -3.64
N SER A 274 3.17 -17.83 -4.58
CA SER A 274 4.15 -16.75 -4.64
C SER A 274 3.57 -15.55 -5.38
N SER A 275 4.13 -14.36 -5.17
CA SER A 275 3.71 -13.15 -5.90
C SER A 275 3.94 -13.22 -7.42
N ALA A 276 4.72 -14.19 -7.90
CA ALA A 276 4.88 -14.44 -9.33
C ALA A 276 3.64 -15.08 -9.98
N ASP A 277 2.73 -15.62 -9.16
CA ASP A 277 1.45 -16.18 -9.61
C ASP A 277 0.39 -15.09 -9.85
N CYS A 278 0.66 -13.85 -9.42
CA CYS A 278 -0.28 -12.72 -9.46
C CYS A 278 -0.04 -11.78 -10.65
N ALA A 279 -1.07 -10.98 -11.00
CA ALA A 279 -0.97 -10.01 -12.08
C ALA A 279 0.01 -8.87 -11.74
N PRO A 280 0.54 -8.13 -12.74
CA PRO A 280 1.38 -6.97 -12.47
C PRO A 280 0.67 -5.93 -11.59
N GLY A 281 1.27 -5.56 -10.46
CA GLY A 281 0.66 -4.67 -9.46
C GLY A 281 -0.07 -5.38 -8.32
N GLU A 282 -0.11 -6.72 -8.34
CA GLU A 282 -0.62 -7.56 -7.27
C GLU A 282 0.50 -8.40 -6.65
N TRP A 283 0.24 -8.93 -5.46
CA TRP A 283 1.16 -9.81 -4.75
C TRP A 283 0.40 -10.85 -3.93
N CYS A 284 1.13 -11.88 -3.48
CA CYS A 284 0.52 -13.01 -2.79
C CYS A 284 0.40 -12.77 -1.28
N VAL A 285 -0.83 -12.52 -0.82
CA VAL A 285 -1.16 -12.30 0.58
C VAL A 285 -1.55 -13.62 1.24
N THR A 286 -0.81 -14.04 2.27
CA THR A 286 -1.14 -15.24 3.04
C THR A 286 -1.96 -14.87 4.29
N PRO A 287 -2.77 -15.80 4.83
CA PRO A 287 -3.42 -15.58 6.11
C PRO A 287 -2.41 -15.23 7.21
N ARG A 288 -2.81 -14.35 8.15
CA ARG A 288 -1.95 -13.96 9.28
C ARG A 288 -1.46 -15.20 10.04
N GLY A 289 -0.16 -15.24 10.34
CA GLY A 289 0.50 -16.38 10.99
C GLY A 289 0.97 -17.47 10.03
N GLU A 290 0.59 -17.38 8.75
CA GLU A 290 1.07 -18.30 7.72
C GLU A 290 2.15 -17.62 6.88
N CYS A 291 3.42 -17.78 7.26
CA CYS A 291 4.56 -17.18 6.55
C CYS A 291 4.94 -17.88 5.22
N GLY A 292 4.00 -18.63 4.67
CA GLY A 292 4.07 -19.34 3.40
C GLY A 292 2.84 -20.24 3.23
N GLY A 293 2.59 -20.72 2.00
CA GLY A 293 1.43 -21.54 1.71
C GLY A 293 0.58 -20.96 0.59
N VAL A 294 -0.70 -21.32 0.59
CA VAL A 294 -1.66 -20.80 -0.40
C VAL A 294 -2.20 -19.46 0.11
N GLY A 295 -1.89 -18.40 -0.60
CA GLY A 295 -2.42 -17.06 -0.38
C GLY A 295 -3.45 -16.65 -1.42
N THR A 296 -3.81 -15.37 -1.39
CA THR A 296 -4.70 -14.71 -2.33
C THR A 296 -3.96 -13.56 -3.02
N CYS A 297 -4.12 -13.39 -4.33
CA CYS A 297 -3.59 -12.23 -5.02
C CYS A 297 -4.40 -10.97 -4.65
N GLU A 298 -3.72 -9.99 -4.06
CA GLU A 298 -4.29 -8.68 -3.73
C GLU A 298 -3.41 -7.56 -4.30
N GLY A 299 -3.98 -6.37 -4.50
CA GLY A 299 -3.23 -5.20 -4.94
C GLY A 299 -2.17 -4.79 -3.93
N THR A 300 -0.97 -4.41 -4.39
CA THR A 300 0.08 -3.89 -3.50
C THR A 300 -0.33 -2.51 -2.97
N PRO A 301 -0.29 -2.27 -1.64
CA PRO A 301 -0.44 -0.92 -1.11
C PRO A 301 0.61 0.03 -1.71
N PRO A 302 0.28 1.33 -1.90
CA PRO A 302 1.21 2.32 -2.42
C PRO A 302 2.58 2.31 -1.70
N PRO A 303 3.69 2.49 -2.41
CA PRO A 303 5.01 2.66 -1.79
C PRO A 303 4.98 3.82 -0.81
N GLY A 304 5.45 3.60 0.42
CA GLY A 304 5.49 4.63 1.46
C GLY A 304 4.16 4.83 2.21
N TRP A 305 3.23 3.88 2.12
CA TRP A 305 2.04 3.84 2.98
C TRP A 305 2.44 3.98 4.46
N SER A 306 1.92 5.02 5.11
CA SER A 306 2.13 5.25 6.54
C SER A 306 0.92 4.74 7.32
N CYS A 307 1.15 4.17 8.50
CA CYS A 307 0.08 3.64 9.34
C CYS A 307 -0.85 4.80 9.77
N PRO A 308 -2.15 4.74 9.45
CA PRO A 308 -3.11 5.71 9.95
C PRO A 308 -3.28 5.48 11.46
N ASP A 309 -2.79 6.44 12.25
CA ASP A 309 -2.59 6.34 13.71
C ASP A 309 -1.55 5.27 14.13
N PRO A 310 -0.79 5.47 15.23
CA PRO A 310 0.11 4.44 15.73
C PRO A 310 -0.71 3.30 16.35
N GLY A 311 -1.20 2.40 15.49
CA GLY A 311 -1.72 1.09 15.86
C GLY A 311 -0.64 0.24 16.54
N PRO A 312 -1.04 -0.86 17.21
CA PRO A 312 -0.06 -1.79 17.76
C PRO A 312 0.82 -2.34 16.63
N PRO A 313 2.14 -2.47 16.84
CA PRO A 313 3.05 -3.00 15.82
C PRO A 313 2.66 -4.42 15.41
N VAL A 314 3.08 -4.85 14.23
CA VAL A 314 2.92 -6.23 13.75
C VAL A 314 4.28 -6.83 13.40
N CYS A 315 4.39 -8.15 13.52
CA CYS A 315 5.59 -8.86 13.13
C CYS A 315 5.43 -9.38 11.71
N GLY A 316 6.35 -8.99 10.82
CA GLY A 316 6.42 -9.54 9.48
C GLY A 316 7.00 -10.94 9.45
N CYS A 317 6.63 -11.70 8.44
CA CYS A 317 7.20 -13.01 8.13
C CYS A 317 8.68 -12.96 7.71
N ASP A 318 9.19 -11.77 7.44
CA ASP A 318 10.62 -11.49 7.23
C ASP A 318 11.37 -11.17 8.55
N GLY A 319 10.67 -11.22 9.69
CA GLY A 319 11.22 -10.93 11.01
C GLY A 319 11.39 -9.44 11.32
N VAL A 320 10.87 -8.55 10.48
CA VAL A 320 10.90 -7.11 10.70
C VAL A 320 9.62 -6.66 11.42
N THR A 321 9.77 -5.78 12.41
CA THR A 321 8.61 -5.15 13.06
C THR A 321 8.11 -3.99 12.21
N TYR A 322 6.82 -4.03 11.87
CA TYR A 322 6.12 -2.96 11.17
C TYR A 322 5.15 -2.25 12.11
N GLY A 323 4.73 -1.04 11.75
CA GLY A 323 3.78 -0.27 12.54
C GLY A 323 2.32 -0.74 12.41
N CYS A 324 2.00 -1.49 11.36
CA CYS A 324 0.66 -1.98 11.00
C CYS A 324 0.77 -2.99 9.84
N ASP A 325 -0.30 -3.73 9.56
CA ASP A 325 -0.37 -4.71 8.47
C ASP A 325 -0.09 -4.08 7.10
N GLU A 326 -0.71 -2.93 6.81
CA GLU A 326 -0.62 -2.29 5.49
C GLU A 326 0.79 -1.77 5.19
N HIS A 327 1.53 -1.34 6.23
CA HIS A 327 2.93 -0.96 6.08
C HIS A 327 3.80 -2.20 5.80
N ALA A 328 3.56 -3.33 6.47
CA ALA A 328 4.23 -4.59 6.14
C ALA A 328 3.97 -4.99 4.68
N HIS A 329 2.71 -4.97 4.26
CA HIS A 329 2.27 -5.30 2.90
C HIS A 329 2.87 -4.34 1.84
N SER A 330 2.94 -3.02 2.12
CA SER A 330 3.55 -2.02 1.22
C SER A 330 5.04 -2.27 0.96
N LEU A 331 5.71 -2.98 1.86
CA LEU A 331 7.11 -3.38 1.77
C LEU A 331 7.29 -4.84 1.31
N GLY A 332 6.17 -5.51 0.96
CA GLY A 332 6.16 -6.87 0.43
C GLY A 332 6.30 -7.97 1.49
N ALA A 333 5.98 -7.70 2.76
CA ALA A 333 6.04 -8.67 3.85
C ALA A 333 4.63 -9.09 4.29
N ASN A 334 4.35 -10.40 4.28
CA ASN A 334 3.17 -10.98 4.96
C ASN A 334 3.30 -10.87 6.48
N VAL A 335 2.18 -10.92 7.21
CA VAL A 335 2.16 -10.73 8.67
C VAL A 335 2.18 -12.07 9.41
N ALA A 336 3.20 -12.26 10.24
CA ALA A 336 3.37 -13.41 11.12
C ALA A 336 2.49 -13.32 12.38
N GLY A 337 2.22 -12.11 12.88
CA GLY A 337 1.39 -11.94 14.07
C GLY A 337 1.27 -10.50 14.54
N ASP A 338 0.40 -10.28 15.52
CA ASP A 338 0.30 -9.02 16.23
C ASP A 338 1.51 -8.80 17.15
N GLY A 339 1.86 -7.55 17.40
CA GLY A 339 3.00 -7.18 18.24
C GLY A 339 4.29 -6.96 17.44
N ALA A 340 5.30 -6.38 18.10
CA ALA A 340 6.62 -6.28 17.49
C ALA A 340 7.17 -7.68 17.26
N CYS A 341 7.97 -7.87 16.21
CA CYS A 341 8.78 -9.08 16.13
C CYS A 341 9.65 -9.16 17.37
N SER A 342 9.32 -10.11 18.24
CA SER A 342 10.30 -10.69 19.14
C SER A 342 11.39 -11.21 18.23
N ALA A 343 12.65 -10.82 18.47
CA ALA A 343 13.75 -11.56 17.85
C ALA A 343 13.45 -13.04 18.14
N PRO A 344 13.50 -13.96 17.16
CA PRO A 344 13.02 -15.33 17.34
C PRO A 344 13.69 -16.04 18.52
N CYS A 345 14.79 -15.47 19.05
CA CYS A 345 15.58 -15.99 20.16
C CYS A 345 15.51 -15.13 21.43
N ALA A 346 14.78 -14.01 21.45
CA ALA A 346 14.57 -13.23 22.66
C ALA A 346 13.62 -13.98 23.60
N ALA A 347 13.88 -13.89 24.90
CA ALA A 347 13.01 -14.47 25.91
C ALA A 347 11.58 -13.91 25.80
N MET A 348 10.60 -14.81 25.85
CA MET A 348 9.19 -14.46 25.88
C MET A 348 8.84 -13.78 27.21
N ASP A 349 8.11 -12.68 27.12
CA ASP A 349 7.46 -11.96 28.22
C ASP A 349 6.15 -12.69 28.57
N ALA A 350 6.26 -13.88 29.15
CA ALA A 350 5.13 -14.71 29.58
C ALA A 350 5.47 -15.51 30.85
N THR A 351 4.74 -15.25 31.94
CA THR A 351 4.97 -15.90 33.24
C THR A 351 3.66 -16.37 33.87
N GLY A 352 3.67 -17.49 34.57
CA GLY A 352 2.53 -17.95 35.35
C GLY A 352 2.41 -17.20 36.68
N SER A 353 1.20 -16.75 37.02
CA SER A 353 0.91 -16.06 38.28
C SER A 353 -0.20 -16.76 39.08
N GLY A 354 -0.24 -16.54 40.39
CA GLY A 354 -1.24 -17.12 41.29
C GLY A 354 -0.78 -18.39 42.04
N ALA A 355 -1.53 -18.78 43.06
CA ALA A 355 -1.14 -19.83 44.01
C ALA A 355 -1.52 -21.27 43.59
N CYS A 356 -1.89 -21.48 42.31
CA CYS A 356 -2.24 -22.81 41.81
C CYS A 356 -1.13 -23.39 40.92
N LEU A 357 -1.18 -24.71 40.74
CA LEU A 357 -0.16 -25.50 40.05
C LEU A 357 -0.67 -26.03 38.69
N LEU A 358 -1.55 -25.28 38.01
CA LEU A 358 -1.98 -25.69 36.67
C LEU A 358 -0.81 -25.45 35.70
N ALA A 359 -0.54 -26.44 34.85
CA ALA A 359 0.39 -26.25 33.74
C ALA A 359 -0.29 -25.33 32.71
N LEU A 360 0.28 -24.14 32.50
CA LEU A 360 -0.26 -23.15 31.57
C LEU A 360 0.32 -23.33 30.15
N GLY A 361 1.51 -23.92 30.03
CA GLY A 361 2.14 -24.26 28.75
C GLY A 361 3.65 -24.07 28.80
N PHE A 362 4.28 -23.92 27.64
CA PHE A 362 5.72 -23.73 27.46
C PHE A 362 6.03 -22.38 26.81
N VAL A 363 7.07 -21.72 27.34
CA VAL A 363 7.59 -20.44 26.84
C VAL A 363 9.08 -20.56 26.58
N TRP A 364 9.59 -19.79 25.62
CA TRP A 364 11.02 -19.65 25.38
C TRP A 364 11.61 -18.63 26.35
N ASP A 365 12.55 -19.05 27.20
CA ASP A 365 13.20 -18.15 28.17
C ASP A 365 14.42 -17.41 27.60
N GLY A 366 14.66 -17.53 26.29
CA GLY A 366 15.85 -17.02 25.61
C GLY A 366 16.86 -18.11 25.26
N THR A 367 16.79 -19.27 25.93
CA THR A 367 17.72 -20.39 25.70
C THR A 367 17.08 -21.76 25.61
N ALA A 368 15.94 -21.97 26.26
CA ALA A 368 15.18 -23.20 26.22
C ALA A 368 13.68 -22.97 26.33
N CYS A 369 12.92 -24.02 25.98
CA CYS A 369 11.50 -24.07 26.23
C CYS A 369 11.23 -24.55 27.65
N VAL A 370 10.76 -23.64 28.49
CA VAL A 370 10.46 -23.90 29.90
C VAL A 370 8.96 -23.92 30.15
N GLY A 371 8.50 -24.89 30.95
CA GLY A 371 7.10 -24.97 31.36
C GLY A 371 6.75 -23.88 32.37
N ILE A 372 5.68 -23.13 32.11
CA ILE A 372 5.11 -22.19 33.08
C ILE A 372 3.86 -22.77 33.73
N GLY A 373 3.71 -22.51 35.02
CA GLY A 373 2.57 -22.94 35.82
C GLY A 373 2.00 -21.81 36.66
N GLY A 374 0.69 -21.87 36.95
CA GLY A 374 -0.01 -20.81 37.64
C GLY A 374 -1.51 -20.88 37.41
N CYS A 375 -2.21 -19.81 37.74
CA CYS A 375 -3.64 -19.64 37.49
C CYS A 375 -3.92 -18.79 36.26
N GLU A 376 -3.01 -17.88 35.94
CA GLU A 376 -3.13 -16.96 34.83
C GLU A 376 -1.75 -16.66 34.28
N CYS A 377 -1.64 -16.58 32.96
CA CYS A 377 -0.43 -16.09 32.31
C CYS A 377 -0.43 -14.55 32.35
N VAL A 378 0.69 -13.96 32.76
CA VAL A 378 0.93 -12.53 32.78
C VAL A 378 2.13 -12.20 31.90
N GLY A 379 1.94 -11.24 31.00
CA GLY A 379 2.96 -10.77 30.07
C GLY A 379 2.38 -10.53 28.68
N ARG A 380 3.19 -9.96 27.78
CA ARG A 380 2.78 -9.63 26.41
C ARG A 380 2.70 -10.85 25.50
N ASP A 381 3.46 -11.90 25.81
CA ASP A 381 3.61 -13.07 24.94
C ASP A 381 2.74 -14.24 25.43
N CYS A 382 1.74 -13.97 26.27
CA CYS A 382 0.82 -14.98 26.78
C CYS A 382 -0.06 -15.62 25.69
N GLY A 383 -0.24 -14.94 24.56
CA GLY A 383 -0.90 -15.50 23.38
C GLY A 383 -0.07 -16.54 22.62
N ASP A 384 1.25 -16.50 22.82
CA ASP A 384 2.23 -17.33 22.11
C ASP A 384 2.68 -18.54 22.95
N VAL A 385 2.11 -18.71 24.15
CA VAL A 385 2.37 -19.86 25.02
C VAL A 385 1.90 -21.14 24.32
N THR A 386 2.83 -22.06 24.11
CA THR A 386 2.54 -23.31 23.43
C THR A 386 2.06 -24.39 24.41
N THR A 387 1.30 -25.34 23.91
CA THR A 387 0.70 -26.41 24.73
C THR A 387 1.67 -27.52 25.10
N ASP A 388 2.78 -27.63 24.38
CA ASP A 388 3.81 -28.64 24.60
C ASP A 388 5.20 -28.13 24.19
N GLU A 389 6.23 -28.73 24.79
CA GLU A 389 7.62 -28.35 24.61
C GLU A 389 8.10 -28.46 23.16
N ALA A 390 7.59 -29.44 22.39
CA ALA A 390 8.00 -29.65 21.02
C ALA A 390 7.48 -28.54 20.10
N ALA A 391 6.27 -28.05 20.34
CA ALA A 391 5.72 -26.88 19.66
C ALA A 391 6.53 -25.61 19.96
N CYS A 392 6.94 -25.40 21.22
CA CYS A 392 7.85 -24.31 21.57
C CYS A 392 9.21 -24.46 20.86
N LEU A 393 9.82 -25.64 20.87
CA LEU A 393 11.11 -25.88 20.22
C LEU A 393 11.04 -25.68 18.70
N ALA A 394 9.93 -26.06 18.07
CA ALA A 394 9.70 -25.83 16.66
C ALA A 394 9.54 -24.34 16.33
N ALA A 395 8.85 -23.58 17.18
CA ALA A 395 8.69 -22.12 17.03
C ALA A 395 10.01 -21.36 17.18
N HIS A 396 10.98 -21.93 17.91
CA HIS A 396 12.31 -21.34 18.14
C HIS A 396 13.44 -22.15 17.47
N ALA A 397 13.11 -22.91 16.43
CA ALA A 397 14.09 -23.65 15.65
C ALA A 397 15.10 -22.69 15.00
N GLY A 398 16.39 -22.86 15.32
CA GLY A 398 17.47 -21.96 14.88
C GLY A 398 17.93 -20.94 15.92
N CYS A 399 17.28 -20.88 17.08
CA CYS A 399 17.74 -20.11 18.24
C CYS A 399 18.68 -20.88 19.17
N GLU A 400 18.97 -22.12 18.84
CA GLU A 400 19.97 -22.94 19.50
C GLU A 400 21.37 -22.54 18.99
N ARG A 401 22.15 -21.85 19.83
CA ARG A 401 23.60 -21.91 19.69
C ARG A 401 24.02 -23.30 20.21
N PRO A 402 24.88 -24.05 19.50
CA PRO A 402 25.29 -25.37 19.96
C PRO A 402 25.81 -25.27 21.40
N PRO A 403 25.42 -26.19 22.31
CA PRO A 403 26.01 -26.28 23.64
C PRO A 403 27.53 -26.28 23.51
N GLY A 404 28.18 -25.41 24.28
CA GLY A 404 29.63 -25.28 24.27
C GLY A 404 30.21 -24.50 23.08
N ALA A 405 29.52 -23.47 22.62
CA ALA A 405 30.11 -22.52 21.69
C ALA A 405 31.34 -21.82 22.28
N ILE A 406 32.28 -21.52 21.40
CA ILE A 406 33.59 -20.96 21.76
C ILE A 406 33.43 -19.49 22.17
N CYS A 407 34.04 -19.10 23.28
CA CYS A 407 34.14 -17.73 23.78
C CYS A 407 35.59 -17.32 24.02
N GLY A 408 35.84 -16.02 24.18
CA GLY A 408 37.18 -15.45 24.28
C GLY A 408 37.93 -15.46 22.94
N GLY A 409 39.25 -15.63 23.02
CA GLY A 409 40.16 -15.63 21.87
C GLY A 409 40.27 -14.32 21.10
N LEU A 410 41.06 -14.34 20.01
CA LEU A 410 41.27 -13.19 19.12
C LEU A 410 39.97 -12.63 18.50
N ALA A 411 38.96 -13.49 18.33
CA ALA A 411 37.67 -13.11 17.79
C ALA A 411 36.76 -12.41 18.83
N GLY A 412 37.12 -12.47 20.12
CA GLY A 412 36.34 -11.85 21.20
C GLY A 412 34.95 -12.47 21.35
N GLY A 413 34.83 -13.80 21.23
CA GLY A 413 33.54 -14.47 21.36
C GLY A 413 32.92 -14.23 22.74
N VAL A 414 31.66 -13.80 22.77
CA VAL A 414 30.92 -13.55 24.02
C VAL A 414 29.85 -14.63 24.24
N CYS A 415 29.64 -15.02 25.50
CA CYS A 415 28.57 -15.93 25.89
C CYS A 415 27.23 -15.19 26.03
N ARG A 416 26.14 -15.96 26.11
CA ARG A 416 24.81 -15.40 26.38
C ARG A 416 24.74 -14.81 27.80
N PRO A 417 23.78 -13.93 28.10
CA PRO A 417 23.62 -13.35 29.43
C PRO A 417 23.41 -14.39 30.55
N ASP A 418 22.87 -15.56 30.22
CA ASP A 418 22.61 -16.68 31.14
C ASP A 418 23.74 -17.74 31.15
N GLU A 419 24.87 -17.45 30.52
CA GLU A 419 26.06 -18.31 30.47
C GLU A 419 27.30 -17.57 31.02
N PHE A 420 28.35 -18.33 31.32
CA PHE A 420 29.70 -17.81 31.58
C PHE A 420 30.69 -18.50 30.63
N CYS A 421 31.83 -17.85 30.38
CA CYS A 421 32.88 -18.43 29.54
C CYS A 421 33.80 -19.29 30.40
N ASP A 422 33.66 -20.61 30.33
CA ASP A 422 34.45 -21.59 31.07
C ASP A 422 35.78 -21.83 30.33
N TYR A 423 36.88 -21.35 30.91
CA TYR A 423 38.21 -21.52 30.35
C TYR A 423 38.86 -22.81 30.91
N PRO A 424 39.84 -23.40 30.22
CA PRO A 424 40.59 -24.53 30.76
C PRO A 424 41.19 -24.22 32.15
N ASP A 425 41.15 -25.19 33.06
CA ASP A 425 41.73 -25.05 34.41
C ASP A 425 43.17 -24.52 34.37
N GLY A 426 43.44 -23.46 35.13
CA GLY A 426 44.75 -22.79 35.16
C GLY A 426 44.96 -21.77 34.03
N SER A 427 43.94 -21.49 33.22
CA SER A 427 43.91 -20.35 32.31
C SER A 427 44.00 -19.03 33.05
N PHE A 428 44.53 -18.00 32.39
CA PHE A 428 44.47 -16.62 32.84
C PHE A 428 43.22 -15.92 32.30
N CYS A 429 42.04 -16.54 32.48
CA CYS A 429 40.75 -16.00 32.05
C CYS A 429 40.71 -15.61 30.56
N GLY A 430 41.25 -16.48 29.69
CA GLY A 430 41.38 -16.18 28.26
C GLY A 430 42.62 -15.36 27.87
N GLY A 431 43.57 -15.20 28.79
CA GLY A 431 44.86 -14.56 28.50
C GLY A 431 45.58 -15.22 27.32
N ALA A 432 46.31 -14.41 26.54
CA ALA A 432 46.98 -14.82 25.31
C ALA A 432 46.03 -15.42 24.25
N ASP A 433 44.83 -14.86 24.14
CA ASP A 433 43.80 -15.24 23.17
C ASP A 433 43.36 -16.71 23.31
N GLU A 434 43.43 -17.25 24.52
CA GLU A 434 42.89 -18.56 24.82
C GLU A 434 41.36 -18.51 24.75
N THR A 435 40.79 -19.56 24.18
CA THR A 435 39.34 -19.69 24.03
C THR A 435 38.77 -20.56 25.13
N GLY A 436 37.61 -20.17 25.64
CA GLY A 436 36.78 -20.97 26.53
C GLY A 436 35.58 -21.58 25.82
N VAL A 437 34.75 -22.25 26.60
CA VAL A 437 33.51 -22.88 26.19
C VAL A 437 32.39 -22.20 26.98
N CYS A 438 31.34 -21.73 26.30
CA CYS A 438 30.21 -21.16 27.03
C CYS A 438 29.43 -22.25 27.76
N THR A 439 29.29 -22.05 29.06
CA THR A 439 28.64 -22.97 30.00
C THR A 439 27.51 -22.23 30.71
N THR A 440 26.38 -22.91 30.92
CA THR A 440 25.20 -22.33 31.58
C THR A 440 25.52 -21.89 33.01
N ARG A 441 25.00 -20.73 33.42
CA ARG A 441 25.12 -20.24 34.80
C ARG A 441 24.30 -21.13 35.74
N PRO A 442 24.84 -21.56 36.90
CA PRO A 442 24.06 -22.29 37.90
C PRO A 442 22.89 -21.47 38.43
N MET A 443 21.70 -22.08 38.55
CA MET A 443 20.51 -21.44 39.15
C MET A 443 20.48 -21.54 40.68
N ALA A 444 21.27 -22.44 41.27
CA ALA A 444 21.34 -22.65 42.72
C ALA A 444 22.76 -23.03 43.13
N CYS A 445 23.22 -22.44 44.24
CA CYS A 445 24.52 -22.73 44.82
C CYS A 445 24.40 -23.18 46.27
N THR A 446 25.33 -24.01 46.68
CA THR A 446 25.57 -24.32 48.10
C THR A 446 26.13 -23.09 48.81
N PHE A 447 25.73 -22.87 50.06
CA PHE A 447 26.26 -21.77 50.89
C PHE A 447 27.61 -22.10 51.53
N GLU A 448 28.42 -22.93 50.87
CA GLU A 448 29.76 -23.22 51.35
C GLU A 448 30.70 -22.04 51.07
N VAL A 449 31.50 -21.66 52.05
CA VAL A 449 32.42 -20.54 51.91
C VAL A 449 33.81 -21.10 51.59
N VAL A 450 34.08 -21.25 50.30
CA VAL A 450 35.36 -21.68 49.74
C VAL A 450 35.78 -20.63 48.70
N PRO A 451 36.33 -19.48 49.15
CA PRO A 451 36.43 -18.29 48.31
C PRO A 451 37.27 -18.52 47.06
N VAL A 452 36.87 -17.86 45.97
CA VAL A 452 37.57 -17.85 44.69
C VAL A 452 37.70 -16.42 44.17
N CYS A 453 38.72 -16.18 43.37
CA CYS A 453 38.88 -14.93 42.62
C CYS A 453 38.31 -15.15 41.22
N GLY A 454 37.30 -14.37 40.85
CA GLY A 454 36.69 -14.42 39.53
C GLY A 454 37.53 -13.69 38.48
N CYS A 455 37.27 -13.99 37.21
CA CYS A 455 37.87 -13.29 36.07
C CYS A 455 37.50 -11.80 35.98
N ASP A 456 36.49 -11.37 36.73
CA ASP A 456 36.11 -9.96 36.96
C ASP A 456 36.99 -9.24 38.01
N GLY A 457 37.90 -9.96 38.66
CA GLY A 457 38.71 -9.44 39.78
C GLY A 457 37.93 -9.30 41.08
N ALA A 458 36.72 -9.86 41.17
CA ALA A 458 35.93 -9.89 42.40
C ALA A 458 36.12 -11.22 43.15
N THR A 459 36.07 -11.16 44.47
CA THR A 459 36.07 -12.36 45.32
C THR A 459 34.65 -12.87 45.48
N HIS A 460 34.43 -14.15 45.17
CA HIS A 460 33.15 -14.83 45.29
C HIS A 460 33.20 -15.87 46.41
N ASP A 461 32.06 -16.13 47.07
CA ASP A 461 31.97 -17.04 48.23
C ASP A 461 32.40 -18.48 47.89
N ASN A 462 32.13 -18.92 46.65
CA ASN A 462 32.63 -20.14 46.05
C ASN A 462 32.54 -20.08 44.52
N ALA A 463 33.09 -21.10 43.83
CA ALA A 463 33.06 -21.21 42.37
C ALA A 463 31.65 -21.17 41.77
N CYS A 464 30.66 -21.76 42.45
CA CYS A 464 29.28 -21.71 41.98
C CYS A 464 28.75 -20.27 41.97
N PHE A 465 29.02 -19.48 43.01
CA PHE A 465 28.61 -18.07 43.05
C PHE A 465 29.34 -17.22 42.00
N ALA A 466 30.62 -17.51 41.69
CA ALA A 466 31.32 -16.89 40.58
C ALA A 466 30.64 -17.18 39.24
N ASN A 467 30.41 -18.46 38.95
CA ASN A 467 29.76 -18.90 37.72
C ASN A 467 28.32 -18.36 37.63
N MET A 468 27.60 -18.32 38.76
CA MET A 468 26.27 -17.72 38.85
C MET A 468 26.32 -16.22 38.57
N ALA A 469 27.41 -15.51 38.85
CA ALA A 469 27.59 -14.10 38.47
C ALA A 469 27.99 -13.92 36.99
N GLY A 470 28.16 -15.01 36.22
CA GLY A 470 28.53 -14.97 34.81
C GLY A 470 30.04 -14.93 34.57
N VAL A 471 30.86 -15.26 35.58
CA VAL A 471 32.32 -15.18 35.52
C VAL A 471 32.96 -16.51 35.88
N ASP A 472 34.06 -16.84 35.21
CA ASP A 472 34.85 -18.03 35.52
C ASP A 472 35.85 -17.76 36.66
N VAL A 473 36.44 -18.83 37.21
CA VAL A 473 37.39 -18.78 38.31
C VAL A 473 38.80 -18.53 37.80
N ALA A 474 39.35 -17.36 38.11
CA ALA A 474 40.74 -17.02 37.82
C ALA A 474 41.73 -17.76 38.74
N SER A 475 41.40 -17.89 40.02
CA SER A 475 42.24 -18.60 40.99
C SER A 475 41.49 -18.97 42.27
N MET A 476 42.02 -19.96 42.99
CA MET A 476 41.56 -20.33 44.33
C MET A 476 41.94 -19.27 45.36
N GLY A 477 41.04 -19.01 46.31
CA GLY A 477 41.22 -17.99 47.36
C GLY A 477 40.69 -16.63 46.94
N THR A 478 40.77 -15.65 47.83
CA THR A 478 40.34 -14.27 47.56
C THR A 478 41.26 -13.60 46.54
N CYS A 479 40.75 -12.64 45.77
CA CYS A 479 41.58 -11.85 44.87
C CYS A 479 42.69 -11.11 45.64
N ALA A 480 43.87 -11.02 45.01
CA ALA A 480 44.94 -10.19 45.55
C ALA A 480 44.50 -8.72 45.52
N SER A 481 44.81 -7.97 46.59
CA SER A 481 44.61 -6.52 46.58
C SER A 481 45.40 -5.88 45.42
N PRO A 482 44.84 -4.89 44.71
CA PRO A 482 45.47 -4.24 43.55
C PRO A 482 46.87 -3.67 43.81
#